data_AF-A0A1H8XDN5-F1
#
_entry.id   AF-A0A1H8XDN5-F1
#
_cell.length_a   1.000
_cell.length_b   1.000
_cell.length_c   1.000
_cell.angle_alpha   90.00
_cell.angle_beta   90.00
_cell.angle_gamma   90.00
#
_symmetry.space_group_name_H-M   'P 1'
#
loop_
_entity.id
_entity.type
_entity.pdbx_description
1 polymer ?
#
loop_
_entity_poly.entity_id
_entity_poly.type
_entity_poly.pdbx_seq_one_letter_code
_entity_poly.pdbx_strand_id
1 'polypeptide(L)'
;MLAAMPPRISPPHDAGLRSFSPQPPHTSKLDAIPKLHERLMRVWQLAILRFAVTRDDSDRQSVLALAGEIDRLGHAGRADSFGFFRRTSTRVCAAILADKRDSSEILHRFLQEIEAPRLRSAFAAAVGIADKPEPPAKRRREQKRDLFKGLPSRSACP
;
A
#
# COMPACT_ATOMS: atom_id res chain seq x y z
N MET A 1 24.08 -74.77 42.07
CA MET A 1 24.41 -73.63 41.19
C MET A 1 23.97 -73.97 39.77
N LEU A 2 22.85 -73.43 39.30
CA LEU A 2 22.50 -73.35 37.87
C LEU A 2 21.35 -72.33 37.75
N ALA A 3 21.67 -71.08 37.42
CA ALA A 3 20.69 -70.02 37.22
C ALA A 3 20.25 -70.02 35.75
N ALA A 4 18.98 -70.36 35.51
CA ALA A 4 18.34 -70.29 34.21
C ALA A 4 18.00 -68.83 33.86
N MET A 5 18.40 -68.39 32.68
CA MET A 5 18.21 -67.04 32.15
C MET A 5 17.04 -67.06 31.15
N PRO A 6 15.95 -66.28 31.33
CA PRO A 6 14.86 -66.26 30.37
C PRO A 6 15.11 -65.28 29.19
N PRO A 7 14.53 -65.55 28.00
CA PRO A 7 14.77 -64.77 26.79
C PRO A 7 14.07 -63.41 26.79
N ARG A 8 14.73 -62.41 26.18
CA ARG A 8 14.23 -61.05 25.98
C ARG A 8 13.01 -61.04 25.05
N ILE A 9 11.89 -60.59 25.60
CA ILE A 9 10.70 -60.19 24.85
C ILE A 9 10.93 -58.75 24.38
N SER A 10 10.96 -58.52 23.06
CA SER A 10 10.89 -57.18 22.46
C SER A 10 9.44 -56.83 22.13
N PRO A 11 8.85 -55.76 22.70
CA PRO A 11 7.59 -55.20 22.24
C PRO A 11 7.83 -54.06 21.21
N PRO A 12 6.75 -53.60 20.53
CA PRO A 12 6.78 -53.26 19.12
C PRO A 12 7.19 -51.82 18.82
N HIS A 13 7.56 -51.63 17.56
CA HIS A 13 7.76 -50.36 16.86
C HIS A 13 6.90 -49.23 17.41
N ASP A 14 7.54 -48.33 18.14
CA ASP A 14 7.03 -47.01 18.43
C ASP A 14 6.87 -46.29 17.09
N ALA A 15 5.61 -45.99 16.75
CA ALA A 15 5.25 -45.15 15.64
C ALA A 15 5.73 -43.73 15.99
N GLY A 16 7.01 -43.50 15.74
CA GLY A 16 7.62 -42.17 15.78
C GLY A 16 6.82 -41.27 14.86
N LEU A 17 5.93 -40.50 15.46
CA LEU A 17 5.39 -39.25 14.94
C LEU A 17 6.58 -38.48 14.39
N ARG A 18 6.79 -38.58 13.06
CA ARG A 18 7.67 -37.66 12.36
C ARG A 18 7.04 -36.31 12.56
N SER A 19 7.58 -35.59 13.54
CA SER A 19 7.40 -34.18 13.75
C SER A 19 7.44 -33.50 12.39
N PHE A 20 6.28 -33.12 11.88
CA PHE A 20 6.17 -32.09 10.86
C PHE A 20 6.61 -30.81 11.54
N SER A 21 7.92 -30.65 11.70
CA SER A 21 8.52 -29.36 12.02
C SER A 21 8.23 -28.48 10.80
N PRO A 22 7.37 -27.46 10.89
CA PRO A 22 7.19 -26.53 9.80
C PRO A 22 8.54 -25.82 9.62
N GLN A 23 9.27 -26.14 8.56
CA GLN A 23 10.38 -25.30 8.14
C GLN A 23 9.81 -23.90 7.93
N PRO A 24 10.28 -22.87 8.66
CA PRO A 24 9.84 -21.52 8.40
C PRO A 24 10.22 -21.20 6.95
N PRO A 25 9.30 -20.63 6.14
CA PRO A 25 9.58 -20.36 4.75
C PRO A 25 10.83 -19.50 4.67
N HIS A 26 11.85 -19.99 3.98
CA HIS A 26 13.07 -19.25 3.68
C HIS A 26 12.67 -18.12 2.72
N THR A 27 12.09 -17.04 3.25
CA THR A 27 11.95 -15.80 2.51
C THR A 27 13.37 -15.26 2.38
N SER A 28 14.03 -15.64 1.29
CA SER A 28 15.34 -15.13 0.91
C SER A 28 15.33 -13.62 1.10
N LYS A 29 16.20 -13.14 1.97
CA LYS A 29 16.29 -11.72 2.37
C LYS A 29 16.36 -10.76 1.16
N LEU A 30 16.84 -11.26 0.03
CA LEU A 30 16.90 -10.61 -1.28
C LEU A 30 15.52 -10.36 -1.93
N ASP A 31 14.54 -11.25 -1.77
CA ASP A 31 13.18 -11.07 -2.34
C ASP A 31 12.31 -10.11 -1.52
N ALA A 32 12.70 -9.84 -0.27
CA ALA A 32 11.99 -8.94 0.63
C ALA A 32 12.34 -7.46 0.38
N ILE A 33 13.54 -7.18 -0.12
CA ILE A 33 14.05 -5.82 -0.35
C ILE A 33 13.27 -5.06 -1.45
N PRO A 34 13.05 -5.61 -2.66
CA PRO A 34 12.29 -4.90 -3.69
C PRO A 34 10.82 -4.69 -3.30
N LYS A 35 10.20 -5.68 -2.64
CA LYS A 35 8.83 -5.57 -2.11
C LYS A 35 8.71 -4.50 -1.03
N LEU A 36 9.72 -4.35 -0.18
CA LEU A 36 9.77 -3.29 0.82
C LEU A 36 9.91 -1.92 0.16
N HIS A 37 10.78 -1.79 -0.83
CA HIS A 37 10.98 -0.55 -1.56
C HIS A 37 9.68 -0.08 -2.24
N GLU A 38 9.00 -0.94 -2.98
CA GLU A 38 7.70 -0.65 -3.60
C GLU A 38 6.65 -0.20 -2.58
N ARG A 39 6.61 -0.86 -1.41
CA ARG A 39 5.70 -0.49 -0.33
C ARG A 39 6.03 0.89 0.22
N LEU A 40 7.31 1.21 0.46
CA LEU A 40 7.74 2.52 0.94
C LEU A 40 7.40 3.61 -0.07
N MET A 41 7.62 3.37 -1.36
CA MET A 41 7.26 4.31 -2.42
C MET A 41 5.76 4.57 -2.43
N ARG A 42 4.94 3.52 -2.30
CA ARG A 42 3.49 3.65 -2.25
C ARG A 42 3.01 4.40 -1.00
N VAL A 43 3.56 4.11 0.17
CA VAL A 43 3.22 4.81 1.43
C VAL A 43 3.58 6.29 1.32
N TRP A 44 4.75 6.60 0.77
CA TRP A 44 5.18 7.99 0.54
C TRP A 44 4.25 8.74 -0.41
N GLN A 45 3.93 8.17 -1.57
CA GLN A 45 3.00 8.78 -2.52
C GLN A 45 1.59 8.98 -1.94
N LEU A 46 1.10 8.03 -1.13
CA LEU A 46 -0.18 8.15 -0.44
C LEU A 46 -0.17 9.24 0.64
N ALA A 47 0.94 9.42 1.37
CA ALA A 47 1.07 10.51 2.32
C ALA A 47 1.01 11.88 1.63
N ILE A 48 1.70 12.03 0.49
CA ILE A 48 1.64 13.26 -0.32
C ILE A 48 0.22 13.48 -0.85
N LEU A 49 -0.47 12.44 -1.33
CA LEU A 49 -1.87 12.55 -1.75
C LEU A 49 -2.77 13.02 -0.59
N ARG A 50 -2.61 12.44 0.61
CA ARG A 50 -3.37 12.86 1.79
C ARG A 50 -3.18 14.35 2.05
N PHE A 51 -1.94 14.83 2.07
CA PHE A 51 -1.64 16.25 2.21
C PHE A 51 -2.26 17.10 1.09
N ALA A 52 -2.20 16.64 -0.17
CA ALA A 52 -2.81 17.37 -1.29
C ALA A 52 -4.33 17.56 -1.12
N VAL A 53 -5.01 16.58 -0.50
CA VAL A 53 -6.45 16.61 -0.23
C VAL A 53 -6.79 17.46 0.98
N THR A 54 -6.05 17.33 2.09
CA THR A 54 -6.38 18.02 3.35
C THR A 54 -5.82 19.43 3.43
N ARG A 55 -4.64 19.65 2.84
CA ARG A 55 -3.81 20.86 2.98
C ARG A 55 -3.48 21.20 4.44
N ASP A 56 -3.52 20.22 5.34
CA ASP A 56 -3.19 20.38 6.75
C ASP A 56 -1.66 20.38 6.95
N ASP A 57 -1.14 21.30 7.76
CA ASP A 57 0.29 21.35 8.06
C ASP A 57 0.75 20.12 8.87
N SER A 58 -0.14 19.46 9.63
CA SER A 58 0.18 18.18 10.29
C SER A 58 0.50 17.08 9.27
N ASP A 59 -0.26 17.05 8.17
CA ASP A 59 -0.04 16.09 7.09
C ASP A 59 1.24 16.44 6.32
N ARG A 60 1.54 17.74 6.13
CA ARG A 60 2.82 18.19 5.56
C ARG A 60 4.01 17.73 6.40
N GLN A 61 3.97 17.92 7.72
CA GLN A 61 5.03 17.48 8.62
C GLN A 61 5.20 15.96 8.58
N SER A 62 4.10 15.22 8.54
CA SER A 62 4.10 13.76 8.42
C SER A 62 4.77 13.28 7.13
N VAL A 63 4.50 13.95 5.99
CA VAL A 63 5.17 13.67 4.70
C VAL A 63 6.68 13.89 4.79
N LEU A 64 7.12 15.01 5.39
CA LEU A 64 8.55 15.33 5.50
C LEU A 64 9.29 14.38 6.45
N ALA A 65 8.65 13.97 7.55
CA ALA A 65 9.19 12.98 8.48
C ALA A 65 9.37 11.62 7.80
N LEU A 66 8.33 11.14 7.12
CA LEU A 66 8.37 9.87 6.36
C LEU A 66 9.46 9.89 5.28
N ALA A 67 9.56 10.98 4.52
CA ALA A 67 10.60 11.12 3.50
C ALA A 67 12.02 11.07 4.10
N GLY A 68 12.21 11.71 5.26
CA GLY A 68 13.48 11.62 5.99
C GLY A 68 13.79 10.22 6.50
N GLU A 69 12.79 9.43 6.88
CA GLU A 69 12.96 8.01 7.22
C GLU A 69 13.38 7.18 6.01
N ILE A 70 12.74 7.38 4.86
CA ILE A 70 13.05 6.64 3.63
C ILE A 70 14.48 6.96 3.15
N ASP A 71 14.87 8.24 3.18
CA ASP A 71 16.24 8.67 2.85
C ASP A 71 17.29 7.95 3.74
N ARG A 72 16.98 7.71 5.02
CA ARG A 72 17.85 6.96 5.95
C ARG A 72 17.87 5.45 5.66
N LEU A 73 16.73 4.86 5.35
CA LEU A 73 16.60 3.42 5.08
C LEU A 73 17.28 2.99 3.77
N GLY A 74 17.34 3.88 2.77
CA GLY A 74 18.02 3.61 1.50
C GLY A 74 19.53 3.42 1.62
N HIS A 75 20.14 3.71 2.77
CA HIS A 75 21.59 3.82 2.93
C HIS A 75 22.10 3.08 4.16
N ALA A 76 21.92 1.75 4.20
CA ALA A 76 22.57 0.86 5.15
C ALA A 76 24.11 0.83 4.99
N GLY A 77 24.82 1.97 5.17
CA GLY A 77 26.28 2.02 5.27
C GLY A 77 27.02 3.21 4.66
N ARG A 78 26.39 4.27 4.13
CA ARG A 78 27.12 5.48 3.64
C ARG A 78 26.58 6.75 4.26
N ALA A 79 27.50 7.56 4.82
CA ALA A 79 27.23 8.78 5.56
C ALA A 79 26.69 9.94 4.71
N ASP A 80 26.75 9.84 3.38
CA ASP A 80 26.18 10.84 2.48
C ASP A 80 24.70 10.53 2.22
N SER A 81 23.88 11.08 3.10
CA SER A 81 22.41 11.02 2.98
C SER A 81 21.98 11.89 1.81
N PHE A 82 21.86 11.31 0.61
CA PHE A 82 21.22 12.00 -0.50
C PHE A 82 19.74 12.16 -0.14
N GLY A 83 19.39 13.31 0.45
CA GLY A 83 18.04 13.64 0.93
C GLY A 83 17.04 13.87 -0.20
N PHE A 84 16.99 12.94 -1.15
CA PHE A 84 16.16 13.00 -2.35
C PHE A 84 14.69 13.08 -1.96
N PHE A 85 14.20 12.14 -1.15
CA PHE A 85 12.80 12.10 -0.76
C PHE A 85 12.44 13.37 0.00
N ARG A 86 13.29 13.82 0.93
CA ARG A 86 13.02 15.04 1.69
C ARG A 86 13.02 16.31 0.82
N ARG A 87 13.96 16.44 -0.12
CA ARG A 87 14.03 17.56 -1.08
C ARG A 87 12.82 17.56 -2.00
N THR A 88 12.49 16.42 -2.61
CA THR A 88 11.34 16.26 -3.49
C THR A 88 10.04 16.56 -2.73
N SER A 89 9.87 15.99 -1.54
CA SER A 89 8.67 16.22 -0.71
C SER A 89 8.51 17.68 -0.33
N THR A 90 9.60 18.37 0.02
CA THR A 90 9.56 19.82 0.34
C THR A 90 9.08 20.63 -0.87
N ARG A 91 9.63 20.34 -2.05
CA ARG A 91 9.24 21.02 -3.31
C ARG A 91 7.79 20.75 -3.69
N VAL A 92 7.36 19.49 -3.62
CA VAL A 92 5.98 19.10 -3.94
C VAL A 92 4.99 19.70 -2.94
N CYS A 93 5.30 19.69 -1.64
CA CYS A 93 4.42 20.30 -0.64
C CYS A 93 4.28 21.82 -0.84
N ALA A 94 5.38 22.51 -1.15
CA ALA A 94 5.34 23.93 -1.50
C ALA A 94 4.53 24.18 -2.77
N ALA A 95 4.71 23.35 -3.80
CA ALA A 95 3.98 23.42 -5.07
C ALA A 95 2.47 23.21 -4.89
N ILE A 96 2.03 22.32 -3.99
CA ILE A 96 0.62 22.10 -3.65
C ILE A 96 -0.02 23.35 -3.04
N LEU A 97 0.74 24.11 -2.24
CA LEU A 97 0.26 25.32 -1.56
C LEU A 97 0.35 26.58 -2.44
N ALA A 98 1.25 26.59 -3.42
CA ALA A 98 1.46 27.71 -4.34
C ALA A 98 0.32 27.85 -5.37
N ASP A 99 0.24 29.01 -6.02
CA ASP A 99 -0.71 29.24 -7.10
C ASP A 99 -0.38 28.36 -8.32
N LYS A 100 -1.41 27.91 -9.04
CA LYS A 100 -1.33 26.84 -10.05
C LYS A 100 -0.38 27.18 -11.20
N ARG A 101 -0.22 28.47 -11.52
CA ARG A 101 0.58 28.92 -12.67
C ARG A 101 2.07 28.67 -12.44
N ASP A 102 2.54 28.81 -11.21
CA ASP A 102 3.96 28.74 -10.86
C ASP A 102 4.38 27.33 -10.43
N SER A 103 3.44 26.50 -9.99
CA SER A 103 3.70 25.16 -9.45
C SER A 103 3.42 24.01 -10.40
N SER A 104 2.80 24.28 -11.55
CA SER A 104 2.34 23.27 -12.51
C SER A 104 3.43 22.28 -12.93
N GLU A 105 4.62 22.76 -13.31
CA GLU A 105 5.70 21.89 -13.78
C GLU A 105 6.20 20.88 -12.73
N ILE A 106 6.27 21.30 -11.47
CA ILE A 106 6.73 20.43 -10.36
C ILE A 106 5.69 19.33 -10.13
N LEU A 107 4.41 19.68 -10.13
CA LEU A 107 3.32 18.74 -9.92
C LEU A 107 3.14 17.79 -11.11
N HIS A 108 3.30 18.28 -12.34
CA HIS A 108 3.30 17.44 -13.54
C HIS A 108 4.47 16.44 -13.54
N ARG A 109 5.67 16.87 -13.16
CA ARG A 109 6.83 15.97 -13.03
C ARG A 109 6.55 14.87 -12.02
N PHE A 110 6.06 15.23 -10.84
CA PHE A 110 5.72 14.26 -9.81
C PHE A 110 4.62 13.27 -10.26
N LEU A 111 3.63 13.74 -11.02
CA LEU A 111 2.60 12.87 -11.60
C LEU A 111 3.17 11.81 -12.55
N GLN A 112 4.21 12.14 -13.32
CA GLN A 112 4.86 11.17 -14.21
C GLN A 112 5.62 10.08 -13.44
N GLU A 113 6.12 10.40 -12.24
CA GLU A 113 6.83 9.45 -11.37
C GLU A 113 5.89 8.47 -10.67
N ILE A 114 4.61 8.80 -10.50
CA ILE A 114 3.62 7.89 -9.88
C ILE A 114 3.27 6.78 -10.87
N GLU A 115 3.75 5.57 -10.67
CA GLU A 115 3.46 4.43 -11.56
C GLU A 115 1.99 4.00 -11.53
N ALA A 116 1.36 4.01 -10.34
CA ALA A 116 0.00 3.51 -10.15
C ALA A 116 -1.04 4.45 -10.79
N PRO A 117 -1.77 4.02 -11.86
CA PRO A 117 -2.64 4.93 -12.63
C PRO A 117 -3.74 5.58 -11.79
N ARG A 118 -4.36 4.80 -10.88
CA ARG A 118 -5.41 5.31 -9.99
C ARG A 118 -4.90 6.38 -9.02
N LEU A 119 -3.68 6.20 -8.51
CA LEU A 119 -3.05 7.15 -7.60
C LEU A 119 -2.69 8.43 -8.35
N ARG A 120 -2.14 8.30 -9.56
CA ARG A 120 -1.83 9.42 -10.44
C ARG A 120 -3.09 10.25 -10.74
N SER A 121 -4.21 9.61 -11.13
CA SER A 121 -5.48 10.31 -11.38
C SER A 121 -6.05 10.98 -10.13
N ALA A 122 -6.02 10.30 -8.97
CA ALA A 122 -6.49 10.89 -7.72
C ALA A 122 -5.66 12.13 -7.32
N PHE A 123 -4.34 12.05 -7.49
CA PHE A 123 -3.44 13.17 -7.24
C PHE A 123 -3.74 14.34 -8.18
N ALA A 124 -3.83 14.09 -9.49
CA ALA A 124 -4.15 15.10 -10.49
C ALA A 124 -5.49 15.81 -10.20
N ALA A 125 -6.49 15.05 -9.74
CA ALA A 125 -7.77 15.60 -9.31
C ALA A 125 -7.63 16.48 -8.04
N ALA A 126 -6.87 16.02 -7.03
CA ALA A 126 -6.67 16.75 -5.77
C ALA A 126 -5.95 18.09 -5.99
N VAL A 127 -4.94 18.13 -6.87
CA VAL A 127 -4.23 19.38 -7.20
C VAL A 127 -4.92 20.21 -8.29
N GLY A 128 -6.01 19.70 -8.87
CA GLY A 128 -6.79 20.38 -9.90
C GLY A 128 -6.04 20.60 -11.21
N ILE A 129 -5.20 19.64 -11.58
CA ILE A 129 -4.48 19.53 -12.88
C ILE A 129 -5.21 18.58 -13.83
N ALA A 130 -6.06 17.68 -13.30
CA ALA A 130 -6.86 16.79 -14.14
C ALA A 130 -7.63 17.62 -15.18
N ASP A 131 -7.36 17.34 -16.45
CA ASP A 131 -8.24 17.77 -17.54
C ASP A 131 -9.65 17.38 -17.16
N LYS A 132 -10.56 18.36 -17.31
CA LYS A 132 -11.98 18.26 -16.97
C LYS A 132 -12.42 16.82 -17.25
N PRO A 133 -12.81 16.03 -16.22
CA PRO A 133 -13.13 14.64 -16.46
C PRO A 133 -14.18 14.62 -17.56
N GLU A 134 -13.89 13.97 -18.67
CA GLU A 134 -14.94 13.56 -19.58
C GLU A 134 -15.95 12.86 -18.66
N PRO A 135 -17.20 13.36 -18.59
CA PRO A 135 -18.15 12.87 -17.61
C PRO A 135 -18.16 11.36 -17.75
N PRO A 136 -17.98 10.59 -16.64
CA PRO A 136 -17.74 9.16 -16.71
C PRO A 136 -18.77 8.59 -17.67
N ALA A 137 -18.29 8.10 -18.84
CA ALA A 137 -19.12 7.70 -19.96
C ALA A 137 -20.31 6.99 -19.36
N LYS A 138 -21.49 7.64 -19.45
CA LYS A 138 -22.67 7.29 -18.66
C LYS A 138 -22.73 5.78 -18.64
N ARG A 139 -22.34 5.12 -17.54
CA ARG A 139 -22.73 3.74 -17.33
C ARG A 139 -24.21 3.89 -17.29
N ARG A 140 -24.85 3.57 -18.42
CA ARG A 140 -26.28 3.65 -18.62
C ARG A 140 -26.81 3.05 -17.35
N ARG A 141 -27.36 3.92 -16.50
CA ARG A 141 -28.23 3.48 -15.43
C ARG A 141 -29.37 2.89 -16.24
N GLU A 142 -29.25 1.62 -16.62
CA GLU A 142 -30.34 0.69 -16.36
C GLU A 142 -30.50 0.71 -14.86
N GLN A 143 -31.09 1.83 -14.42
CA GLN A 143 -32.06 1.97 -13.39
C GLN A 143 -33.01 0.82 -13.66
N LYS A 144 -32.65 -0.40 -13.25
CA LYS A 144 -33.18 -1.13 -12.11
C LYS A 144 -34.60 -0.69 -11.68
N ARG A 145 -35.42 -0.30 -12.67
CA ARG A 145 -36.87 -0.12 -12.62
C ARG A 145 -37.56 -1.45 -12.32
N ASP A 146 -36.80 -2.54 -12.41
CA ASP A 146 -37.25 -3.90 -12.17
C ASP A 146 -36.77 -4.48 -10.83
N LEU A 147 -36.03 -3.73 -10.00
CA LEU A 147 -35.62 -4.22 -8.67
C LEU A 147 -36.79 -4.57 -7.76
N PHE A 148 -37.92 -3.90 -7.97
CA PHE A 148 -39.12 -4.05 -7.17
C PHE A 148 -40.29 -4.64 -7.96
N LYS A 149 -40.05 -5.10 -9.21
CA LYS A 149 -41.05 -5.89 -9.94
C LYS A 149 -41.12 -7.27 -9.29
N GLY A 150 -42.10 -7.46 -8.40
CA GLY A 150 -42.37 -8.75 -7.77
C GLY A 150 -42.59 -8.71 -6.27
N LEU A 151 -42.41 -7.56 -5.61
CA LEU A 151 -42.87 -7.42 -4.23
C LEU A 151 -44.36 -7.07 -4.23
N PRO A 152 -45.21 -7.81 -3.49
CA PRO A 152 -46.59 -7.40 -3.33
C PRO A 152 -46.62 -6.05 -2.62
N SER A 153 -47.17 -5.04 -3.27
CA SER A 153 -47.49 -3.76 -2.63
C SER A 153 -48.37 -4.08 -1.43
N ARG A 154 -47.92 -3.72 -0.23
CA ARG A 154 -48.70 -3.86 1.01
C ARG A 154 -49.83 -2.83 0.97
N SER A 155 -50.84 -3.06 0.14
CA SER A 155 -52.10 -2.32 0.19
C SER A 155 -52.69 -2.56 1.58
N ALA A 156 -52.89 -1.46 2.30
CA ALA A 156 -53.60 -1.47 3.58
C ALA A 156 -54.93 -2.20 3.42
N CYS A 157 -55.23 -3.09 4.36
CA CYS A 157 -56.55 -3.71 4.47
C CYS A 157 -57.60 -2.64 4.82
N PRO A 158 -58.85 -2.78 4.34
CA PRO A 158 -59.97 -1.93 4.69
C PRO A 158 -60.36 -2.03 6.18
#